data_AF-A0A2D5PV23-F1
#
_entry.id   AF-A0A2D5PV23-F1
#
_cell.length_a   1.000
_cell.length_b   1.000
_cell.length_c   1.000
_cell.angle_alpha   90.00
_cell.angle_beta   90.00
_cell.angle_gamma   90.00
#
_symmetry.space_group_name_H-M   'P 1'
#
loop_
_entity.id
_entity.type
_entity.pdbx_description
1 polymer ?
#
loop_
_entity_poly.entity_id
_entity_poly.type
_entity_poly.pdbx_seq_one_letter_code
_entity_poly.pdbx_strand_id
1 'polypeptide(L)'
;MKKRIFIFLYVFLLTQISYSQCPQFYDFDGNLSSSPEWIVCDGNDFVLSLQSNVDIGNYSIDWGDGSAISSGNSWLANTPVEHTYSQAVASYTITINISDIPCIVTGEVTMEEPTNASIQIPFGGLTSTCAPGSLDFINSSTDVSENTSFTWSFFDGSANNTYDYTNTGQLISLRRINRRLEWLFQRTIMSARRICL
;
A
#
# COMPACT_ATOMS: atom_id res chain seq x y z
N MET A 1 62.90 2.36 15.25
CA MET A 1 61.74 1.74 14.56
C MET A 1 60.36 2.26 14.99
N LYS A 2 60.18 2.92 16.15
CA LYS A 2 58.85 3.42 16.62
C LYS A 2 58.29 4.66 15.90
N LYS A 3 59.13 5.51 15.29
CA LYS A 3 58.71 6.76 14.62
C LYS A 3 58.01 6.56 13.26
N ARG A 4 58.28 5.44 12.57
CA ARG A 4 57.67 5.13 11.25
C ARG A 4 56.27 4.53 11.36
N ILE A 5 55.94 3.93 12.51
CA ILE A 5 54.61 3.35 12.77
C ILE A 5 53.58 4.45 13.03
N PHE A 6 53.97 5.54 13.71
CA PHE A 6 53.07 6.68 13.94
C PHE A 6 52.66 7.44 12.66
N ILE A 7 53.52 7.44 11.62
CA ILE A 7 53.20 8.09 10.34
C ILE A 7 52.19 7.26 9.54
N PHE A 8 52.30 5.93 9.57
CA PHE A 8 51.34 5.05 8.91
C PHE A 8 49.94 5.09 9.55
N LEU A 9 49.85 5.26 10.87
CA LEU A 9 48.57 5.40 11.57
C LEU A 9 47.87 6.73 11.27
N TYR A 10 48.63 7.79 10.98
CA TYR A 10 48.09 9.11 10.65
C TYR A 10 47.55 9.18 9.20
N VAL A 11 48.15 8.44 8.27
CA VAL A 11 47.69 8.37 6.86
C VAL A 11 46.41 7.53 6.73
N PHE A 12 46.20 6.53 7.59
CA PHE A 12 44.98 5.69 7.56
C PHE A 12 43.72 6.43 8.06
N LEU A 13 43.87 7.49 8.85
CA LEU A 13 42.73 8.32 9.30
C LEU A 13 42.22 9.32 8.25
N LEU A 14 42.94 9.54 7.14
CA LEU A 14 42.60 10.55 6.12
C LEU A 14 41.76 10.02 4.95
N THR A 15 41.28 8.77 5.02
CA THR A 15 40.42 8.17 3.97
C THR A 15 39.05 7.79 4.52
N GLN A 16 38.41 8.70 5.24
CA GLN A 16 36.97 8.63 5.44
C GLN A 16 36.32 9.31 4.25
N ILE A 17 35.88 8.52 3.27
CA ILE A 17 35.03 9.01 2.19
C ILE A 17 33.67 9.30 2.83
N SER A 18 33.42 10.56 3.16
CA SER A 18 32.11 11.02 3.60
C SER A 18 31.14 10.95 2.42
N TYR A 19 30.37 9.87 2.31
CA TYR A 19 29.16 9.89 1.48
C TYR A 19 28.20 10.88 2.14
N SER A 20 27.95 12.02 1.50
CA SER A 20 26.85 12.88 1.89
C SER A 20 25.57 12.05 1.81
N GLN A 21 24.76 12.04 2.87
CA GLN A 21 23.46 11.36 2.82
C GLN A 21 22.56 12.13 1.87
N CYS A 22 21.84 11.42 0.98
CA CYS A 22 20.86 12.05 0.10
C CYS A 22 19.81 12.77 0.95
N PRO A 23 19.27 13.91 0.48
CA PRO A 23 18.27 14.63 1.23
C PRO A 23 17.03 13.77 1.43
N GLN A 24 16.36 14.01 2.55
CA GLN A 24 15.15 13.30 2.93
C GLN A 24 13.93 14.13 2.55
N PHE A 25 12.80 13.46 2.37
CA PHE A 25 11.53 14.06 2.01
C PHE A 25 10.49 13.73 3.07
N TYR A 26 9.49 14.59 3.19
CA TYR A 26 8.37 14.38 4.10
C TYR A 26 7.45 13.27 3.57
N ASP A 27 7.22 12.25 4.39
CA ASP A 27 6.20 11.21 4.16
C ASP A 27 4.79 11.71 4.53
N PHE A 28 3.79 10.83 4.41
CA PHE A 28 2.40 11.14 4.76
C PHE A 28 2.22 11.62 6.22
N ASP A 29 3.00 11.07 7.15
CA ASP A 29 2.94 11.40 8.58
C ASP A 29 3.74 12.68 8.91
N GLY A 30 4.39 13.28 7.92
CA GLY A 30 5.23 14.47 8.10
C GLY A 30 6.60 14.15 8.69
N ASN A 31 7.06 12.91 8.62
CA ASN A 31 8.41 12.52 9.02
C ASN A 31 9.37 12.57 7.83
N LEU A 32 10.65 12.83 8.11
CA LEU A 32 11.68 12.84 7.09
C LEU A 32 12.19 11.41 6.83
N SER A 33 12.01 10.94 5.61
CA SER A 33 12.43 9.61 5.16
C SER A 33 13.27 9.69 3.89
N SER A 34 14.19 8.73 3.74
CA SER A 34 14.92 8.48 2.48
C SER A 34 14.14 7.56 1.53
N SER A 35 13.00 7.03 1.98
CA SER A 35 12.02 6.28 1.19
C SER A 35 10.64 6.68 1.69
N PRO A 36 10.16 7.89 1.35
CA PRO A 36 8.87 8.39 1.82
C PRO A 36 7.72 7.56 1.23
N GLU A 37 6.68 7.36 2.02
CA GLU A 37 5.46 6.67 1.61
C GLU A 37 4.26 7.60 1.79
N TRP A 38 3.38 7.63 0.78
CA TRP A 38 2.13 8.38 0.81
C TRP A 38 0.95 7.45 0.59
N ILE A 39 0.13 7.28 1.63
CA ILE A 39 -1.04 6.39 1.60
C ILE A 39 -2.29 7.25 1.70
N VAL A 40 -3.16 7.16 0.70
CA VAL A 40 -4.39 7.96 0.59
C VAL A 40 -5.57 7.02 0.43
N CYS A 41 -6.64 7.29 1.17
CA CYS A 41 -7.74 6.35 1.39
C CYS A 41 -9.12 6.92 1.04
N ASP A 42 -9.19 7.91 0.15
CA ASP A 42 -10.42 8.67 -0.13
C ASP A 42 -11.13 8.27 -1.42
N GLY A 43 -10.50 7.45 -2.27
CA GLY A 43 -11.05 7.07 -3.58
C GLY A 43 -11.18 8.22 -4.58
N ASN A 44 -10.48 9.33 -4.36
CA ASN A 44 -10.52 10.52 -5.23
C ASN A 44 -9.15 10.84 -5.81
N ASP A 45 -9.12 11.84 -6.68
CA ASP A 45 -7.88 12.46 -7.15
C ASP A 45 -7.04 12.96 -5.96
N PHE A 46 -5.75 12.66 -5.99
CA PHE A 46 -4.81 13.02 -4.93
C PHE A 46 -3.81 14.08 -5.40
N VAL A 47 -3.67 15.15 -4.63
CA VAL A 47 -2.63 16.16 -4.83
C VAL A 47 -1.48 15.89 -3.85
N LEU A 48 -0.39 15.33 -4.37
CA LEU A 48 0.83 15.14 -3.60
C LEU A 48 1.57 16.47 -3.47
N SER A 49 1.84 16.88 -2.23
CA SER A 49 2.71 18.02 -1.91
C SER A 49 4.09 17.52 -1.47
N LEU A 50 4.98 17.28 -2.43
CA LEU A 50 6.32 16.78 -2.15
C LEU A 50 7.19 17.91 -1.56
N GLN A 51 7.90 17.65 -0.47
CA GLN A 51 8.71 18.63 0.26
C GLN A 51 9.96 18.00 0.87
N SER A 52 11.05 18.78 0.98
CA SER A 52 12.27 18.42 1.72
C SER A 52 12.60 19.49 2.77
N ASN A 53 13.32 19.13 3.83
CA ASN A 53 13.74 20.06 4.89
C ASN A 53 15.03 20.85 4.57
N VAL A 54 15.66 20.58 3.43
CA VAL A 54 16.89 21.22 2.98
C VAL A 54 16.70 21.82 1.59
N ASP A 55 17.53 22.80 1.26
CA ASP A 55 17.58 23.36 -0.09
C ASP A 55 18.19 22.32 -1.04
N ILE A 56 17.52 22.09 -2.15
CA ILE A 56 17.95 21.21 -3.24
C ILE A 56 18.29 22.10 -4.44
N GLY A 57 19.40 21.78 -5.12
CA GLY A 57 19.79 22.47 -6.34
C GLY A 57 19.02 21.95 -7.56
N ASN A 58 19.72 21.53 -8.62
CA ASN A 58 19.10 20.94 -9.80
C ASN A 58 18.45 19.59 -9.46
N TYR A 59 17.18 19.43 -9.83
CA TYR A 59 16.41 18.22 -9.60
C TYR A 59 15.52 17.87 -10.80
N SER A 60 15.17 16.59 -10.90
CA SER A 60 14.15 16.06 -11.80
C SER A 60 13.33 15.01 -11.07
N ILE A 61 12.00 15.09 -11.16
CA ILE A 61 11.04 14.21 -10.50
C ILE A 61 10.26 13.50 -11.59
N ASP A 62 10.36 12.18 -11.60
CA ASP A 62 9.44 11.29 -12.31
C ASP A 62 8.35 10.84 -11.33
N TRP A 63 7.09 11.12 -11.67
CA TRP A 63 5.94 10.82 -10.81
C TRP A 63 5.44 9.38 -10.92
N GLY A 64 5.95 8.60 -11.88
CA GLY A 64 5.62 7.18 -12.05
C GLY A 64 4.27 6.89 -12.72
N ASP A 65 3.45 7.92 -13.00
CA ASP A 65 2.13 7.82 -13.64
C ASP A 65 2.17 8.02 -15.17
N GLY A 66 3.37 8.20 -15.74
CA GLY A 66 3.58 8.50 -17.16
C GLY A 66 3.35 9.97 -17.53
N SER A 67 3.12 10.85 -16.56
CA SER A 67 3.11 12.30 -16.75
C SER A 67 4.50 12.85 -17.10
N ALA A 68 4.57 14.13 -17.47
CA ALA A 68 5.83 14.77 -17.79
C ALA A 68 6.71 14.93 -16.54
N ILE A 69 8.00 14.63 -16.68
CA ILE A 69 9.01 14.83 -15.63
C ILE A 69 9.02 16.31 -15.21
N SER A 70 8.95 16.54 -13.90
CA SER A 70 9.05 17.89 -13.32
C SER A 70 10.49 18.19 -12.94
N SER A 71 11.10 19.22 -13.52
CA SER A 71 12.50 19.58 -13.28
C SER A 71 12.68 21.03 -12.91
N GLY A 72 13.69 21.33 -12.10
CA GLY A 72 14.02 22.71 -11.70
C GLY A 72 15.50 22.85 -11.35
N ASN A 73 15.95 24.10 -11.23
CA ASN A 73 17.34 24.44 -10.92
C ASN A 73 17.59 24.79 -9.45
N SER A 74 16.51 25.02 -8.70
CA SER A 74 16.57 25.32 -7.28
C SER A 74 15.22 25.00 -6.68
N TRP A 75 15.24 24.33 -5.53
CA TRP A 75 14.09 23.99 -4.72
C TRP A 75 14.42 24.35 -3.28
N LEU A 76 13.72 25.35 -2.76
CA LEU A 76 13.92 25.85 -1.40
C LEU A 76 13.35 24.87 -0.38
N ALA A 77 14.00 24.78 0.77
CA ALA A 77 13.54 23.98 1.90
C ALA A 77 12.09 24.31 2.27
N ASN A 78 11.30 23.28 2.54
CA ASN A 78 9.89 23.34 2.94
C ASN A 78 8.98 24.04 1.93
N THR A 79 9.38 24.15 0.66
CA THR A 79 8.49 24.59 -0.41
C THR A 79 7.88 23.38 -1.13
N PRO A 80 6.55 23.28 -1.29
CA PRO A 80 5.93 22.14 -1.96
C PRO A 80 6.17 22.17 -3.48
N VAL A 81 6.49 21.01 -4.03
CA VAL A 81 6.31 20.70 -5.44
C VAL A 81 5.08 19.82 -5.55
N GLU A 82 4.02 20.36 -6.15
CA GLU A 82 2.73 19.69 -6.23
C GLU A 82 2.61 18.87 -7.52
N HIS A 83 1.98 17.70 -7.39
CA HIS A 83 1.55 16.86 -8.52
C HIS A 83 0.17 16.28 -8.25
N THR A 84 -0.65 16.17 -9.28
CA THR A 84 -2.02 15.63 -9.17
C THR A 84 -2.10 14.28 -9.84
N TYR A 85 -2.46 13.26 -9.07
CA TYR A 85 -2.81 11.92 -9.55
C TYR A 85 -4.32 11.81 -9.71
N SER A 86 -4.80 11.65 -10.95
CA SER A 86 -6.24 11.55 -11.26
C SER A 86 -6.71 10.09 -11.41
N GLN A 87 -6.54 9.30 -10.35
CA GLN A 87 -7.07 7.93 -10.25
C GLN A 87 -7.72 7.72 -8.88
N ALA A 88 -8.68 6.80 -8.76
CA ALA A 88 -9.29 6.47 -7.46
C ALA A 88 -8.46 5.43 -6.68
N VAL A 89 -7.88 4.45 -7.38
CA VAL A 89 -7.06 3.38 -6.82
C VAL A 89 -5.86 3.13 -7.73
N ALA A 90 -4.65 3.31 -7.23
CA ALA A 90 -3.41 3.13 -7.98
C ALA A 90 -2.19 3.09 -7.05
N SER A 91 -1.10 2.49 -7.53
CA SER A 91 0.21 2.55 -6.88
C SER A 91 1.24 3.11 -7.84
N TYR A 92 2.03 4.08 -7.39
CA TYR A 92 3.07 4.74 -8.19
C TYR A 92 4.38 4.83 -7.42
N THR A 93 5.47 4.54 -8.13
CA THR A 93 6.84 4.79 -7.63
C THR A 93 7.33 6.13 -8.16
N ILE A 94 7.56 7.08 -7.26
CA ILE A 94 8.17 8.38 -7.57
C ILE A 94 9.69 8.23 -7.56
N THR A 95 10.35 8.76 -8.57
CA THR A 95 11.82 8.83 -8.64
C THR A 95 12.29 10.27 -8.67
N ILE A 96 12.98 10.68 -7.61
CA ILE A 96 13.56 12.02 -7.47
C ILE A 96 15.06 11.90 -7.72
N ASN A 97 15.52 12.46 -8.83
CA ASN A 97 16.92 12.51 -9.18
C ASN A 97 17.45 13.92 -8.94
N ILE A 98 18.47 14.03 -8.10
CA ILE A 98 19.16 15.28 -7.80
C ILE A 98 20.41 15.28 -8.67
N SER A 99 20.54 16.27 -9.56
CA SER A 99 21.64 16.28 -10.53
C SER A 99 22.93 16.84 -9.95
N ASP A 100 22.83 17.70 -8.93
CA ASP A 100 23.99 18.35 -8.31
C ASP A 100 24.75 17.44 -7.35
N ILE A 101 24.08 16.42 -6.81
CA ILE A 101 24.64 15.39 -5.94
C ILE A 101 24.11 14.06 -6.50
N PRO A 102 24.93 13.05 -6.83
CA PRO A 102 24.49 11.81 -7.48
C PRO A 102 23.62 10.95 -6.54
N CYS A 103 22.38 11.41 -6.33
CA CYS A 103 21.43 10.95 -5.34
C CYS A 103 20.09 10.76 -6.03
N ILE A 104 19.64 9.51 -5.99
CA ILE A 104 18.31 9.12 -6.46
C ILE A 104 17.54 8.66 -5.24
N VAL A 105 16.41 9.32 -4.99
CA VAL A 105 15.49 8.99 -3.91
C VAL A 105 14.21 8.47 -4.52
N THR A 106 13.73 7.34 -4.03
CA THR A 106 12.48 6.72 -4.46
C THR A 106 11.44 6.83 -3.37
N GLY A 107 10.20 7.15 -3.73
CA GLY A 107 9.06 7.14 -2.82
C GLY A 107 7.89 6.38 -3.43
N GLU A 108 6.95 5.96 -2.59
CA GLU A 108 5.79 5.18 -2.99
C GLU A 108 4.51 5.94 -2.68
N VAL A 109 3.64 6.08 -3.69
CA VAL A 109 2.27 6.61 -3.52
C VAL A 109 1.31 5.45 -3.69
N THR A 110 0.50 5.20 -2.67
CA THR A 110 -0.57 4.20 -2.67
C THR A 110 -1.90 4.90 -2.48
N MET A 111 -2.72 4.89 -3.53
CA MET A 111 -4.07 5.42 -3.55
C MET A 111 -5.06 4.27 -3.47
N GLU A 112 -5.98 4.34 -2.52
CA GLU A 112 -6.95 3.29 -2.22
C GLU A 112 -8.32 3.90 -1.86
N GLU A 113 -9.36 3.09 -1.98
CA GLU A 113 -10.73 3.42 -1.56
C GLU A 113 -11.25 2.35 -0.57
N PRO A 114 -12.16 2.68 0.37
CA PRO A 114 -12.82 1.67 1.20
C PRO A 114 -13.60 0.63 0.37
N THR A 115 -13.34 -0.65 0.61
CA THR A 115 -14.11 -1.74 -0.02
C THR A 115 -15.52 -1.82 0.55
N ASN A 116 -16.52 -1.80 -0.32
CA ASN A 116 -17.89 -2.04 0.06
C ASN A 116 -18.19 -3.55 0.03
N ALA A 117 -18.00 -4.20 1.18
CA ALA A 117 -18.20 -5.64 1.34
C ALA A 117 -19.67 -6.03 1.16
N SER A 118 -19.94 -7.02 0.31
CA SER A 118 -21.30 -7.48 0.03
C SER A 118 -21.37 -8.98 -0.21
N ILE A 119 -22.35 -9.63 0.40
CA ILE A 119 -22.64 -11.05 0.19
C ILE A 119 -23.98 -11.17 -0.53
N GLN A 120 -24.02 -11.98 -1.58
CA GLN A 120 -25.26 -12.32 -2.27
C GLN A 120 -25.51 -13.84 -2.25
N ILE A 121 -26.77 -14.21 -2.47
CA ILE A 121 -27.16 -15.59 -2.72
C ILE A 121 -27.21 -15.78 -4.24
N PRO A 122 -26.65 -16.86 -4.79
CA PRO A 122 -26.79 -17.18 -6.21
C PRO A 122 -28.25 -17.23 -6.63
N PHE A 123 -28.55 -16.92 -7.89
CA PHE A 123 -29.89 -17.08 -8.41
C PHE A 123 -30.36 -18.54 -8.27
N GLY A 124 -31.52 -18.76 -7.65
CA GLY A 124 -32.02 -20.10 -7.33
C GLY A 124 -31.34 -20.78 -6.14
N GLY A 125 -30.45 -20.07 -5.43
CA GLY A 125 -29.79 -20.55 -4.22
C GLY A 125 -30.76 -20.67 -3.04
N LEU A 126 -30.41 -21.57 -2.12
CA LEU A 126 -31.20 -21.82 -0.91
C LEU A 126 -30.83 -20.82 0.19
N THR A 127 -31.83 -20.31 0.92
CA THR A 127 -31.63 -19.51 2.15
C THR A 127 -31.65 -20.37 3.41
N SER A 128 -32.11 -21.61 3.30
CA SER A 128 -32.17 -22.59 4.38
C SER A 128 -32.22 -24.01 3.83
N THR A 129 -31.53 -24.94 4.48
CA THR A 129 -31.63 -26.38 4.18
C THR A 129 -31.44 -27.21 5.45
N CYS A 130 -31.98 -28.43 5.45
CA CYS A 130 -31.67 -29.44 6.48
C CYS A 130 -30.29 -30.06 6.20
N ALA A 131 -29.58 -30.45 7.27
CA ALA A 131 -28.40 -31.28 7.13
C ALA A 131 -28.78 -32.75 6.80
N PRO A 132 -28.03 -33.45 5.92
CA PRO A 132 -26.89 -32.96 5.13
C PRO A 132 -27.35 -32.09 3.95
N GLY A 133 -26.71 -30.92 3.80
CA GLY A 133 -27.03 -29.95 2.76
C GLY A 133 -25.93 -28.90 2.64
N SER A 134 -26.00 -28.09 1.57
CA SER A 134 -25.09 -26.96 1.35
C SER A 134 -25.86 -25.66 1.13
N LEU A 135 -25.25 -24.57 1.57
CA LEU A 135 -25.67 -23.20 1.27
C LEU A 135 -24.54 -22.53 0.50
N ASP A 136 -24.88 -21.81 -0.56
CA ASP A 136 -23.93 -21.15 -1.44
C ASP A 136 -24.04 -19.63 -1.32
N PHE A 137 -22.90 -18.96 -1.32
CA PHE A 137 -22.76 -17.52 -1.19
C PHE A 137 -21.86 -16.98 -2.30
N ILE A 138 -22.10 -15.76 -2.76
CA ILE A 138 -21.24 -15.06 -3.72
C ILE A 138 -20.66 -13.83 -3.03
N ASN A 139 -19.35 -13.64 -3.14
CA ASN A 139 -18.72 -12.37 -2.83
C ASN A 139 -19.13 -11.35 -3.90
N SER A 140 -20.01 -10.41 -3.58
CA SER A 140 -20.44 -9.37 -4.53
C SER A 140 -19.94 -7.99 -4.12
N SER A 141 -18.80 -7.95 -3.43
CA SER A 141 -18.16 -6.72 -3.00
C SER A 141 -17.79 -5.85 -4.20
N THR A 142 -17.95 -4.54 -4.03
CA THR A 142 -17.46 -3.53 -4.98
C THR A 142 -16.22 -2.88 -4.43
N ASP A 143 -15.52 -2.12 -5.28
CA ASP A 143 -14.37 -1.31 -4.87
C ASP A 143 -13.30 -2.23 -4.25
N VAL A 144 -12.83 -3.20 -5.05
CA VAL A 144 -11.85 -4.23 -4.67
C VAL A 144 -10.53 -3.98 -5.41
N SER A 145 -9.42 -3.99 -4.67
CA SER A 145 -8.05 -3.74 -5.12
C SER A 145 -7.16 -4.89 -4.69
N GLU A 146 -5.94 -4.95 -5.22
CA GLU A 146 -4.98 -6.02 -4.93
C GLU A 146 -4.61 -6.11 -3.44
N ASN A 147 -4.75 -5.01 -2.69
CA ASN A 147 -4.50 -4.95 -1.25
C ASN A 147 -5.71 -5.38 -0.39
N THR A 148 -6.80 -5.85 -1.01
CA THR A 148 -8.02 -6.27 -0.30
C THR A 148 -7.92 -7.73 0.15
N SER A 149 -8.33 -7.98 1.40
CA SER A 149 -8.51 -9.33 1.94
C SER A 149 -9.93 -9.51 2.48
N PHE A 150 -10.51 -10.69 2.27
CA PHE A 150 -11.85 -11.06 2.74
C PHE A 150 -11.79 -12.11 3.82
N THR A 151 -12.44 -11.87 4.95
CA THR A 151 -12.60 -12.85 6.03
C THR A 151 -14.06 -13.28 6.14
N TRP A 152 -14.32 -14.58 5.96
CA TRP A 152 -15.64 -15.20 6.03
C TRP A 152 -15.82 -15.93 7.36
N SER A 153 -16.90 -15.63 8.06
CA SER A 153 -17.33 -16.37 9.25
C SER A 153 -18.77 -16.86 9.12
N PHE A 154 -18.96 -18.16 9.30
CA PHE A 154 -20.26 -18.85 9.22
C PHE A 154 -20.93 -19.07 10.59
N PHE A 155 -20.30 -18.58 11.66
CA PHE A 155 -20.79 -18.67 13.05
C PHE A 155 -21.22 -20.07 13.49
N ASP A 156 -20.59 -21.11 12.95
CA ASP A 156 -20.89 -22.51 13.23
C ASP A 156 -19.83 -23.19 14.11
N GLY A 157 -18.90 -22.41 14.65
CA GLY A 157 -17.77 -22.90 15.43
C GLY A 157 -16.57 -23.36 14.58
N SER A 158 -16.66 -23.34 13.26
CA SER A 158 -15.49 -23.52 12.38
C SER A 158 -14.60 -22.27 12.38
N ALA A 159 -13.34 -22.45 11.96
CA ALA A 159 -12.41 -21.33 11.78
C ALA A 159 -12.87 -20.43 10.63
N ASN A 160 -12.58 -19.13 10.74
CA ASN A 160 -12.85 -18.20 9.66
C ASN A 160 -11.95 -18.51 8.45
N ASN A 161 -12.51 -18.36 7.25
CA ASN A 161 -11.75 -18.50 6.02
C ASN A 161 -11.30 -17.11 5.55
N THR A 162 -10.02 -16.99 5.18
CA THR A 162 -9.46 -15.74 4.65
C THR A 162 -9.08 -15.95 3.19
N TYR A 163 -9.49 -15.02 2.33
CA TYR A 163 -9.15 -15.00 0.91
C TYR A 163 -8.57 -13.64 0.53
N ASP A 164 -7.85 -13.59 -0.59
CA ASP A 164 -7.39 -12.35 -1.21
C ASP A 164 -8.50 -11.71 -2.08
N TYR A 165 -8.14 -10.62 -2.75
CA TYR A 165 -9.01 -9.83 -3.62
C TYR A 165 -9.67 -10.65 -4.76
N THR A 166 -9.07 -11.79 -5.15
CA THR A 166 -9.57 -12.64 -6.24
C THR A 166 -10.85 -13.38 -5.88
N ASN A 167 -11.23 -13.38 -4.59
CA ASN A 167 -12.49 -13.97 -4.13
C ASN A 167 -13.73 -13.21 -4.62
N THR A 168 -13.57 -11.99 -5.12
CA THR A 168 -14.67 -11.19 -5.68
C THR A 168 -15.35 -11.94 -6.84
N GLY A 169 -16.68 -12.02 -6.80
CA GLY A 169 -17.49 -12.77 -7.76
C GLY A 169 -17.46 -14.30 -7.58
N GLN A 170 -16.67 -14.83 -6.65
CA GLN A 170 -16.56 -16.29 -6.46
C GLN A 170 -17.66 -16.85 -5.55
N LEU A 171 -18.00 -18.11 -5.83
CA LEU A 171 -18.91 -18.92 -5.03
C LEU A 171 -18.17 -19.55 -3.85
N ILE A 172 -18.72 -19.36 -2.65
CA ILE A 172 -18.31 -20.04 -1.43
C ILE A 172 -19.45 -20.95 -0.96
N SER A 173 -19.20 -22.24 -0.93
CA SER A 173 -20.16 -23.25 -0.48
C SER A 173 -19.88 -23.69 0.95
N LEU A 174 -20.85 -23.48 1.84
CA LEU A 174 -20.86 -24.05 3.18
C LEU A 174 -21.56 -25.41 3.13
N ARG A 175 -20.82 -26.51 3.31
CA ARG A 175 -21.36 -27.87 3.37
C ARG A 175 -21.37 -28.39 4.80
N ARG A 176 -22.54 -28.83 5.30
CA ARG A 176 -22.62 -29.54 6.59
C ARG A 176 -22.93 -31.02 6.40
N ILE A 177 -22.19 -31.85 7.12
CA ILE A 177 -22.28 -33.32 7.10
C ILE A 177 -22.87 -33.91 8.40
N ASN A 178 -23.26 -33.06 9.37
CA ASN A 178 -23.64 -33.54 10.71
C ASN A 178 -25.05 -34.17 10.71
N ARG A 179 -25.23 -35.33 11.35
CA ARG A 179 -26.48 -36.15 11.34
C ARG A 179 -27.55 -35.72 12.35
N ARG A 180 -27.38 -34.56 13.00
CA ARG A 180 -28.43 -33.97 13.85
C ARG A 180 -29.28 -33.04 12.98
N LEU A 181 -30.60 -33.12 13.09
CA LEU A 181 -31.55 -32.22 12.42
C LEU A 181 -31.37 -30.80 12.96
N GLU A 182 -30.34 -30.11 12.49
CA GLU A 182 -30.09 -28.70 12.73
C GLU A 182 -30.43 -27.95 11.44
N TRP A 183 -31.35 -27.00 11.55
CA TRP A 183 -31.65 -26.08 10.46
C TRP A 183 -30.44 -25.18 10.23
N LEU A 184 -29.93 -25.17 9.00
CA LEU A 184 -28.91 -24.20 8.59
C LEU A 184 -29.61 -22.88 8.28
N PHE A 185 -29.29 -21.85 9.06
CA PHE A 185 -29.73 -20.49 8.82
C PHE A 185 -28.56 -19.66 8.27
N GLN A 186 -28.89 -18.67 7.46
CA GLN A 186 -27.92 -17.70 6.95
C GLN A 186 -27.43 -16.79 8.09
N ARG A 187 -26.33 -17.18 8.73
CA ARG A 187 -25.53 -16.34 9.61
C ARG A 187 -24.12 -16.33 9.03
N THR A 188 -23.91 -15.48 8.04
CA THR A 188 -22.60 -15.29 7.42
C THR A 188 -22.25 -13.82 7.51
N ILE A 189 -21.03 -13.54 7.98
CA ILE A 189 -20.43 -12.20 7.86
C ILE A 189 -19.18 -12.33 6.99
N MET A 190 -19.00 -11.34 6.12
CA MET A 190 -17.77 -11.13 5.39
C MET A 190 -17.27 -9.75 5.75
N SER A 191 -16.02 -9.69 6.21
CA SER A 191 -15.31 -8.42 6.40
C SER A 191 -14.27 -8.29 5.31
N ALA A 192 -14.21 -7.13 4.66
CA ALA A 192 -13.08 -6.74 3.83
C ALA A 192 -12.09 -5.95 4.70
N ARG A 193 -10.78 -6.16 4.50
CA ARG A 193 -9.71 -5.40 5.14
C ARG A 193 -8.69 -4.95 4.10
N ARG A 194 -8.14 -3.74 4.26
CA ARG A 194 -7.16 -3.13 3.36
C ARG A 194 -6.01 -2.49 4.14
N ILE A 195 -5.03 -1.95 3.41
CA ILE A 195 -4.01 -1.04 3.95
C ILE A 195 -4.68 0.21 4.56
N CYS A 196 -5.71 0.71 3.89
CA CYS A 196 -6.65 1.67 4.41
C CYS A 196 -7.79 0.93 5.15
N LEU A 197 -7.73 0.88 6.50
CA LEU A 197 -8.64 0.23 7.48
C LEU A 197 -8.13 -1.10 8.11
#